data_AF-A0A843GT05-F1
#
_entry.id   AF-A0A843GT05-F1
#
_cell.length_a   1.000
_cell.length_b   1.000
_cell.length_c   1.000
_cell.angle_alpha   90.00
_cell.angle_beta   90.00
_cell.angle_gamma   90.00
#
_symmetry.space_group_name_H-M   'P 1'
#
loop_
_entity.id
_entity.type
_entity.pdbx_description
1 polymer ?
#
loop_
_entity_poly.entity_id
_entity_poly.type
_entity_poly.pdbx_seq_one_letter_code
_entity_poly.pdbx_strand_id
1 'polypeptide(L)'
;MNNEILSTCYTKTVEAYMGSIGYEGSNSNCYSGDAIKKIREISKACKIKGVTFSRHSYSGGSSISIKVKLLPGDVREYSEIANQVERTDFLNVGIRTWFSDPSIDHPNCNYLADKFWNELPERKKELLHHWGLNWYNATINGNGSSIMHYWQLEQKNNPCFTEQFYDRWNALGKIVSSFNYDHSNSMVDYFDVNFYEHWYIINNL
;
A
#
# COMPACT_ATOMS: atom_id res chain seq x y z
N MET A 1 -0.99 19.21 -2.05
CA MET A 1 -0.67 19.96 -0.81
C MET A 1 0.74 20.60 -0.89
N ASN A 2 0.91 21.93 -0.91
CA ASN A 2 2.25 22.57 -0.93
C ASN A 2 2.68 22.99 0.49
N ASN A 3 3.53 22.18 1.13
CA ASN A 3 4.09 22.46 2.45
C ASN A 3 5.61 22.62 2.33
N GLU A 4 6.16 23.75 2.78
CA GLU A 4 7.61 24.02 2.72
C GLU A 4 8.44 22.95 3.44
N ILE A 5 7.91 22.33 4.50
CA ILE A 5 8.61 21.24 5.19
C ILE A 5 8.73 20.01 4.27
N LEU A 6 7.69 19.72 3.47
CA LEU A 6 7.73 18.59 2.52
C LEU A 6 8.73 18.80 1.38
N SER A 7 9.19 20.02 1.09
CA SER A 7 10.25 20.22 0.10
C SER A 7 11.62 19.77 0.62
N THR A 8 11.79 19.72 1.95
CA THR A 8 13.03 19.27 2.61
C THR A 8 13.11 17.75 2.78
N CYS A 9 11.98 17.05 2.78
CA CYS A 9 11.93 15.59 2.72
C CYS A 9 12.17 15.14 1.27
N TYR A 10 13.29 14.50 0.96
CA TYR A 10 13.49 13.92 -0.37
C TYR A 10 14.28 12.63 -0.27
N THR A 11 14.23 11.84 -1.33
CA THR A 11 15.04 10.64 -1.52
C THR A 11 15.82 10.82 -2.82
N LYS A 12 17.13 10.60 -2.78
CA LYS A 12 17.98 10.59 -3.96
C LYS A 12 18.39 9.16 -4.27
N THR A 13 18.49 8.86 -5.56
CA THR A 13 19.14 7.63 -6.03
C THR A 13 20.64 7.77 -5.85
N VAL A 14 21.29 6.71 -5.37
CA VAL A 14 22.75 6.63 -5.24
C VAL A 14 23.26 5.38 -5.95
N GLU A 15 24.50 5.43 -6.42
CA GLU A 15 25.18 4.25 -6.92
C GLU A 15 25.45 3.30 -5.76
N ALA A 16 24.94 2.07 -5.85
CA ALA A 16 25.20 1.02 -4.88
C ALA A 16 26.27 0.05 -5.40
N TYR A 17 26.65 -0.92 -4.58
CA TYR A 17 27.70 -1.88 -4.89
C TYR A 17 27.43 -2.60 -6.23
N MET A 18 28.48 -2.80 -7.04
CA MET A 18 28.42 -3.44 -8.36
C MET A 18 27.47 -2.78 -9.39
N GLY A 19 27.28 -1.45 -9.32
CA GLY A 19 26.44 -0.73 -10.28
C GLY A 19 24.95 -0.97 -10.08
N SER A 20 24.57 -1.50 -8.91
CA SER A 20 23.17 -1.55 -8.47
C SER A 20 22.69 -0.16 -8.04
N ILE A 21 21.38 -0.04 -7.82
CA ILE A 21 20.74 1.23 -7.43
C ILE A 21 20.40 1.17 -5.94
N GLY A 22 20.92 2.13 -5.17
CA GLY A 22 20.53 2.38 -3.79
C GLY A 22 19.73 3.67 -3.65
N TYR A 23 19.24 3.95 -2.44
CA TYR A 23 18.58 5.22 -2.13
C TYR A 23 18.97 5.79 -0.78
N GLU A 24 19.00 7.12 -0.70
CA GLU A 24 19.27 7.87 0.53
C GLU A 24 18.23 8.97 0.71
N GLY A 25 17.53 8.92 1.85
CA GLY A 25 16.68 10.01 2.31
C GLY A 25 17.48 11.20 2.84
N SER A 26 16.93 12.41 2.74
CA SER A 26 17.57 13.65 3.23
C SER A 26 17.83 13.70 4.74
N ASN A 27 17.17 12.83 5.50
CA ASN A 27 17.30 12.65 6.95
C ASN A 27 17.81 11.24 7.31
N SER A 28 18.38 10.48 6.37
CA SER A 28 18.80 9.08 6.57
C SER A 28 19.88 8.90 7.65
N ASN A 29 20.72 9.91 7.87
CA ASN A 29 21.73 9.94 8.93
C ASN A 29 21.14 10.07 10.36
N CYS A 30 19.82 10.19 10.48
CA CYS A 30 19.17 10.17 11.78
C CYS A 30 19.23 8.76 12.38
N TYR A 31 19.74 8.66 13.61
CA TYR A 31 19.70 7.42 14.39
C TYR A 31 18.28 6.84 14.40
N SER A 32 18.14 5.54 14.11
CA SER A 32 16.84 4.87 13.94
C SER A 32 15.92 5.00 15.17
N GLY A 33 16.47 5.19 16.37
CA GLY A 33 15.69 5.46 17.58
C GLY A 33 15.01 6.82 17.62
N ASP A 34 15.63 7.83 17.02
CA ASP A 34 15.09 9.19 16.96
C ASP A 34 14.24 9.43 15.71
N ALA A 35 14.40 8.59 14.68
CA ALA A 35 13.70 8.70 13.41
C ALA A 35 12.17 8.75 13.61
N ILE A 36 11.60 7.84 14.42
CA ILE A 36 10.14 7.82 14.65
C ILE A 36 9.61 9.10 15.31
N LYS A 37 10.40 9.70 16.22
CA LYS A 37 10.02 10.95 16.89
C LYS A 37 9.98 12.09 15.88
N LYS A 38 11.00 12.22 15.04
CA LYS A 38 11.07 13.24 14.00
C LYS A 38 10.03 13.04 12.90
N ILE A 39 9.77 11.79 12.49
CA ILE A 39 8.68 11.44 11.56
C ILE A 39 7.34 11.92 12.11
N ARG A 40 7.06 11.69 13.40
CA ARG A 40 5.83 12.17 14.06
C ARG A 40 5.76 13.70 14.10
N GLU A 41 6.86 14.37 14.44
CA GLU A 41 6.95 15.84 14.49
C GLU A 41 6.69 16.46 13.11
N ILE A 42 7.35 15.96 12.07
CA ILE A 42 7.16 16.42 10.69
C ILE A 42 5.73 16.11 10.21
N SER A 43 5.21 14.91 10.45
CA SER A 43 3.84 14.56 10.07
C SER A 43 2.82 15.49 10.73
N LYS A 44 3.02 15.84 12.00
CA LYS A 44 2.18 16.80 12.73
C LYS A 44 2.31 18.22 12.17
N ALA A 45 3.53 18.67 11.87
CA ALA A 45 3.78 19.98 11.26
C ALA A 45 3.17 20.07 9.84
N CYS A 46 3.17 18.96 9.11
CA CYS A 46 2.49 18.80 7.83
C CYS A 46 0.97 18.65 7.94
N LYS A 47 0.41 18.69 9.16
CA LYS A 47 -1.02 18.52 9.44
C LYS A 47 -1.60 17.20 8.90
N ILE A 48 -0.78 16.16 8.80
CA ILE A 48 -1.23 14.84 8.37
C ILE A 48 -2.04 14.20 9.48
N LYS A 49 -3.29 13.84 9.16
CA LYS A 49 -4.25 13.27 10.11
C LYS A 49 -4.41 11.76 9.90
N GLY A 50 -4.85 11.08 10.96
CA GLY A 50 -5.23 9.67 10.91
C GLY A 50 -4.03 8.76 10.68
N VAL A 51 -2.87 9.06 11.26
CA VAL A 51 -1.68 8.21 11.17
C VAL A 51 -1.15 7.88 12.56
N THR A 52 -0.76 6.63 12.76
CA THR A 52 -0.07 6.17 13.96
C THR A 52 1.22 5.47 13.54
N PHE A 53 2.29 5.77 14.27
CA PHE A 53 3.60 5.15 14.05
C PHE A 53 3.98 4.32 15.28
N SER A 54 4.52 3.14 15.10
CA SER A 54 5.18 2.36 16.15
C SER A 54 6.52 1.81 15.66
N ARG A 55 7.48 1.63 16.58
CA ARG A 55 8.79 1.04 16.27
C ARG A 55 8.88 -0.32 16.95
N HIS A 56 9.45 -1.28 16.25
CA HIS A 56 9.88 -2.56 16.80
C HIS A 56 11.39 -2.70 16.55
N SER A 57 12.14 -3.12 17.57
CA SER A 57 13.60 -3.32 17.49
C SER A 57 13.93 -4.78 17.74
N TYR A 58 14.87 -5.31 16.99
CA TYR A 58 15.34 -6.70 17.09
C TYR A 58 16.85 -6.76 16.85
N SER A 59 17.45 -7.92 17.13
CA SER A 59 18.89 -8.13 16.87
C SER A 59 19.16 -7.98 15.38
N GLY A 60 19.94 -6.96 14.99
CA GLY A 60 20.28 -6.68 13.60
C GLY A 60 19.43 -5.62 12.91
N GLY A 61 18.48 -4.95 13.60
CA GLY A 61 17.76 -3.83 12.97
C GLY A 61 16.53 -3.31 13.72
N SER A 62 15.72 -2.53 12.99
CA SER A 62 14.41 -2.10 13.47
C SER A 62 13.41 -2.03 12.34
N SER A 63 12.13 -2.07 12.70
CA SER A 63 11.02 -1.81 11.79
C SER A 63 10.11 -0.73 12.34
N ILE A 64 9.46 -0.01 11.43
CA ILE A 64 8.43 0.98 11.75
C ILE A 64 7.11 0.48 11.16
N SER A 65 6.09 0.38 12.01
CA SER A 65 4.72 0.17 11.55
C SER A 65 4.01 1.52 11.38
N ILE A 66 3.43 1.73 10.21
CA ILE A 66 2.69 2.93 9.84
C ILE A 66 1.23 2.53 9.61
N LYS A 67 0.36 2.97 10.50
CA LYS A 67 -1.08 2.70 10.45
C LYS A 67 -1.80 3.94 9.96
N VAL A 68 -2.38 3.89 8.76
CA VAL A 68 -3.11 4.98 8.11
C VAL A 68 -4.60 4.70 8.23
N LYS A 69 -5.30 5.48 9.06
CA LYS A 69 -6.74 5.45 9.23
C LYS A 69 -7.41 6.17 8.05
N LEU A 70 -8.40 5.50 7.46
CA LEU A 70 -9.31 6.11 6.49
C LEU A 70 -10.17 7.20 7.16
N LEU A 71 -10.26 8.34 6.49
CA LEU A 71 -11.02 9.53 6.86
C LEU A 71 -12.22 9.68 5.92
N PRO A 72 -13.23 10.49 6.30
CA PRO A 72 -14.31 10.85 5.39
C PRO A 72 -13.76 11.43 4.08
N GLY A 73 -14.20 10.87 2.95
CA GLY A 73 -13.76 11.28 1.61
C GLY A 73 -12.46 10.62 1.11
N ASP A 74 -11.85 9.72 1.85
CA ASP A 74 -10.65 8.99 1.38
C ASP A 74 -10.99 7.84 0.42
N VAL A 75 -12.22 7.35 0.49
CA VAL A 75 -12.70 6.17 -0.25
C VAL A 75 -13.78 6.60 -1.24
N ARG A 76 -13.71 6.06 -2.44
CA ARG A 76 -14.73 6.18 -3.48
C ARG A 76 -15.75 5.07 -3.31
N GLU A 77 -17.01 5.36 -3.56
CA GLU A 77 -18.07 4.35 -3.50
C GLU A 77 -17.83 3.28 -4.57
N TYR A 78 -18.20 2.03 -4.27
CA TYR A 78 -18.01 0.92 -5.21
C TYR A 78 -18.65 1.19 -6.58
N SER A 79 -19.84 1.79 -6.60
CA SER A 79 -20.55 2.14 -7.83
C SER A 79 -19.76 3.10 -8.74
N GLU A 80 -18.89 3.95 -8.19
CA GLU A 80 -18.07 4.89 -8.95
C GLU A 80 -16.87 4.21 -9.63
N ILE A 81 -16.49 3.04 -9.14
CA ILE A 81 -15.31 2.29 -9.60
C ILE A 81 -15.66 0.93 -10.18
N ALA A 82 -16.91 0.48 -10.12
CA ALA A 82 -17.34 -0.84 -10.59
C ALA A 82 -16.84 -1.12 -12.01
N ASN A 83 -17.01 -0.17 -12.94
CA ASN A 83 -16.51 -0.29 -14.32
C ASN A 83 -14.98 -0.30 -14.47
N GLN A 84 -14.22 0.01 -13.42
CA GLN A 84 -12.75 -0.06 -13.39
C GLN A 84 -12.29 -1.39 -12.79
N VAL A 85 -12.99 -1.85 -11.75
CA VAL A 85 -12.72 -3.11 -11.02
C VAL A 85 -13.24 -4.32 -11.78
N GLU A 86 -14.45 -4.25 -12.32
CA GLU A 86 -15.12 -5.32 -13.07
C GLU A 86 -14.67 -5.37 -14.54
N ARG A 87 -13.53 -4.77 -14.88
CA ARG A 87 -12.98 -4.84 -16.24
C ARG A 87 -12.47 -6.25 -16.51
N THR A 88 -13.03 -6.87 -17.54
CA THR A 88 -12.52 -8.10 -18.13
C THR A 88 -11.31 -7.78 -19.02
N ASP A 89 -10.13 -7.62 -18.43
CA ASP A 89 -8.90 -7.91 -19.14
C ASP A 89 -8.15 -9.05 -18.46
N PHE A 90 -7.41 -9.81 -19.27
CA PHE A 90 -6.66 -10.99 -18.84
C PHE A 90 -5.59 -10.65 -17.77
N LEU A 91 -5.27 -9.36 -17.59
CA LEU A 91 -4.35 -8.85 -16.58
C LEU A 91 -5.02 -8.70 -15.20
N ASN A 92 -6.30 -8.34 -15.16
CA ASN A 92 -7.09 -8.25 -13.91
C ASN A 92 -7.66 -9.60 -13.47
N VAL A 93 -8.05 -10.47 -14.42
CA VAL A 93 -8.52 -11.83 -14.15
C VAL A 93 -7.46 -12.82 -14.63
N GLY A 94 -6.42 -12.98 -13.82
CA GLY A 94 -5.38 -13.98 -14.07
C GLY A 94 -5.91 -15.42 -13.96
N ILE A 95 -5.14 -16.37 -14.50
CA ILE A 95 -5.45 -17.82 -14.48
C ILE A 95 -5.60 -18.36 -13.04
N ARG A 96 -5.11 -17.63 -12.03
CA ARG A 96 -5.18 -17.99 -10.60
C ARG A 96 -6.16 -17.14 -9.78
N THR A 97 -7.03 -16.37 -10.43
CA THR A 97 -8.09 -15.62 -9.73
C THR A 97 -9.18 -16.58 -9.27
N TRP A 98 -9.59 -16.44 -8.02
CA TRP A 98 -10.71 -17.17 -7.45
C TRP A 98 -11.90 -16.22 -7.35
N PHE A 99 -13.02 -16.60 -7.96
CA PHE A 99 -14.27 -15.86 -7.87
C PHE A 99 -15.08 -16.39 -6.69
N SER A 100 -15.68 -15.48 -5.92
CA SER A 100 -16.66 -15.84 -4.91
C SER A 100 -18.00 -16.10 -5.60
N ASP A 101 -18.46 -17.34 -5.58
CA ASP A 101 -19.77 -17.69 -6.10
C ASP A 101 -20.84 -17.55 -5.00
N PRO A 102 -21.75 -16.56 -5.08
CA PRO A 102 -22.76 -16.33 -4.04
C PRO A 102 -23.84 -17.43 -3.99
N SER A 103 -23.94 -18.28 -5.02
CA SER A 103 -24.92 -19.37 -5.07
C SER A 103 -24.46 -20.64 -4.37
N ILE A 104 -23.18 -20.70 -3.98
CA ILE A 104 -22.61 -21.86 -3.32
C ILE A 104 -22.32 -21.50 -1.87
N ASP A 105 -23.09 -22.07 -0.95
CA ASP A 105 -22.94 -21.88 0.50
C ASP A 105 -21.82 -22.78 1.04
N HIS A 106 -20.57 -22.44 0.76
CA HIS A 106 -19.42 -23.11 1.38
C HIS A 106 -18.20 -22.17 1.51
N PRO A 107 -17.43 -22.22 2.62
CA PRO A 107 -16.30 -21.32 2.88
C PRO A 107 -15.12 -21.42 1.90
N ASN A 108 -15.12 -22.43 1.02
CA ASN A 108 -14.12 -22.64 -0.02
C ASN A 108 -14.76 -22.61 -1.43
N CYS A 109 -15.81 -21.81 -1.63
CA CYS A 109 -16.49 -21.60 -2.91
C CYS A 109 -15.68 -20.74 -3.86
N ASN A 110 -14.62 -21.38 -4.30
CA ASN A 110 -13.54 -20.81 -5.04
C ASN A 110 -13.78 -21.24 -6.50
N TYR A 111 -14.50 -20.40 -7.22
CA TYR A 111 -14.83 -20.63 -8.62
C TYR A 111 -13.58 -20.27 -9.44
N LEU A 112 -12.88 -21.29 -9.94
CA LEU A 112 -11.63 -21.14 -10.67
C LEU A 112 -11.82 -20.31 -11.95
N ALA A 113 -10.84 -19.48 -12.28
CA ALA A 113 -10.85 -18.64 -13.48
C ALA A 113 -11.07 -19.44 -14.79
N ASP A 114 -10.67 -20.71 -14.86
CA ASP A 114 -10.88 -21.57 -16.04
C ASP A 114 -12.36 -21.86 -16.30
N LYS A 115 -13.16 -22.06 -15.25
CA LYS A 115 -14.61 -22.21 -15.35
C LYS A 115 -15.28 -20.88 -15.68
N PHE A 116 -14.75 -19.76 -15.16
CA PHE A 116 -15.27 -18.42 -15.42
C PHE A 116 -15.30 -18.08 -16.90
N TRP A 117 -14.25 -18.42 -17.64
CA TRP A 117 -14.23 -18.18 -19.07
C TRP A 117 -15.25 -18.99 -19.87
N ASN A 118 -15.76 -20.10 -19.32
CA ASN A 118 -16.77 -20.95 -19.94
C ASN A 118 -18.21 -20.58 -19.56
N GLU A 119 -18.42 -19.63 -18.65
CA GLU A 119 -19.76 -19.22 -18.21
C GLU A 119 -20.52 -18.39 -19.25
N LEU A 120 -21.85 -18.38 -19.10
CA LEU A 120 -22.74 -17.49 -19.86
C LEU A 120 -22.47 -16.01 -19.52
N PRO A 121 -22.70 -15.07 -20.45
CA PRO A 121 -22.40 -13.65 -20.24
C PRO A 121 -23.02 -13.05 -18.96
N GLU A 122 -24.30 -13.33 -18.69
CA GLU A 122 -24.98 -12.82 -17.49
C GLU A 122 -24.37 -13.37 -16.20
N ARG A 123 -24.01 -14.66 -16.21
CA ARG A 123 -23.36 -15.31 -15.07
C ARG A 123 -21.95 -14.77 -14.82
N LYS A 124 -21.19 -14.49 -15.89
CA LYS A 124 -19.89 -13.82 -15.79
C LYS A 124 -20.01 -12.45 -15.14
N LYS A 125 -21.01 -11.66 -15.54
CA LYS A 125 -21.25 -10.33 -14.98
C LYS A 125 -21.58 -10.39 -13.49
N GLU A 126 -22.43 -11.32 -13.08
CA GLU A 126 -22.75 -11.56 -11.66
C GLU A 126 -21.49 -11.94 -10.85
N LEU A 127 -20.72 -12.93 -11.32
CA LEU A 127 -19.50 -13.39 -10.64
C LEU A 127 -18.44 -12.27 -10.53
N LEU A 128 -18.26 -11.47 -11.60
CA LEU A 128 -17.37 -10.31 -11.60
C LEU A 128 -17.81 -9.27 -10.57
N HIS A 129 -19.11 -8.99 -10.49
CA HIS A 129 -19.65 -8.04 -9.54
C HIS A 129 -19.38 -8.45 -8.09
N HIS A 130 -19.66 -9.71 -7.75
CA HIS A 130 -19.40 -10.22 -6.40
C HIS A 130 -17.91 -10.28 -6.07
N TRP A 131 -17.07 -10.69 -7.02
CA TRP A 131 -15.62 -10.67 -6.86
C TRP A 131 -15.10 -9.24 -6.66
N GLY A 132 -15.53 -8.29 -7.49
CA GLY A 132 -15.13 -6.89 -7.42
C GLY A 132 -15.55 -6.24 -6.10
N LEU A 133 -16.77 -6.53 -5.63
CA LEU A 133 -17.26 -6.06 -4.33
C LEU A 133 -16.45 -6.65 -3.17
N ASN A 134 -16.12 -7.94 -3.22
CA ASN A 134 -15.30 -8.59 -2.20
C ASN A 134 -13.86 -8.04 -2.19
N TRP A 135 -13.26 -7.85 -3.36
CA TRP A 135 -11.95 -7.22 -3.50
C TRP A 135 -11.96 -5.78 -2.97
N TYR A 136 -12.99 -4.99 -3.31
CA TYR A 136 -13.16 -3.62 -2.82
C TYR A 136 -13.26 -3.61 -1.30
N ASN A 137 -14.14 -4.44 -0.73
CA ASN A 137 -14.32 -4.55 0.72
C ASN A 137 -13.03 -5.01 1.41
N ALA A 138 -12.31 -5.98 0.86
CA ALA A 138 -11.04 -6.43 1.41
C ALA A 138 -9.97 -5.31 1.39
N THR A 139 -9.91 -4.56 0.28
CA THR A 139 -8.98 -3.46 0.08
C THR A 139 -9.23 -2.32 1.08
N ILE A 140 -10.47 -1.87 1.22
CA ILE A 140 -10.78 -0.76 2.12
C ILE A 140 -10.73 -1.19 3.59
N ASN A 141 -11.13 -2.41 3.93
CA ASN A 141 -11.13 -2.92 5.31
C ASN A 141 -9.76 -3.43 5.78
N GLY A 142 -8.72 -3.30 4.95
CA GLY A 142 -7.36 -3.65 5.35
C GLY A 142 -7.17 -5.14 5.59
N ASN A 143 -7.88 -6.00 4.85
CA ASN A 143 -7.73 -7.44 5.02
C ASN A 143 -6.33 -7.89 4.57
N GLY A 144 -5.43 -8.04 5.54
CA GLY A 144 -4.26 -8.91 5.53
C GLY A 144 -3.03 -8.49 4.73
N SER A 145 -3.12 -7.50 3.84
CA SER A 145 -1.93 -7.07 3.08
C SER A 145 -1.17 -6.02 3.88
N SER A 146 -0.27 -6.45 4.76
CA SER A 146 0.81 -5.58 5.21
C SER A 146 1.56 -5.10 3.98
N ILE A 147 1.43 -3.81 3.68
CA ILE A 147 2.17 -3.18 2.59
C ILE A 147 3.59 -2.98 3.13
N MET A 148 4.55 -3.76 2.64
CA MET A 148 5.94 -3.68 3.11
C MET A 148 6.58 -2.33 2.77
N HIS A 149 6.16 -1.70 1.68
CA HIS A 149 6.67 -0.37 1.31
C HIS A 149 5.56 0.49 0.72
N TYR A 150 5.57 1.78 1.03
CA TYR A 150 4.49 2.70 0.62
C TYR A 150 4.23 2.69 -0.90
N TRP A 151 5.28 2.47 -1.72
CA TRP A 151 5.21 2.44 -3.17
C TRP A 151 4.41 1.24 -3.74
N GLN A 152 4.16 0.20 -2.93
CA GLN A 152 3.35 -0.94 -3.38
C GLN A 152 1.86 -0.58 -3.53
N LEU A 153 1.40 0.48 -2.88
CA LEU A 153 0.05 1.01 -3.07
C LEU A 153 0.04 2.09 -4.15
N GLU A 154 0.03 1.66 -5.41
CA GLU A 154 -0.03 2.57 -6.56
C GLU A 154 -1.48 2.95 -6.90
N GLN A 155 -1.71 4.24 -7.19
CA GLN A 155 -3.03 4.78 -7.57
C GLN A 155 -3.64 4.10 -8.80
N LYS A 156 -2.81 3.80 -9.82
CA LYS A 156 -3.27 3.11 -11.04
C LYS A 156 -3.83 1.71 -10.79
N ASN A 157 -3.39 1.04 -9.71
CA ASN A 157 -3.78 -0.34 -9.40
C ASN A 157 -4.83 -0.41 -8.26
N ASN A 158 -5.15 0.73 -7.63
CA ASN A 158 -6.01 0.78 -6.45
C ASN A 158 -7.01 1.94 -6.57
N PRO A 159 -8.00 1.82 -7.48
CA PRO A 159 -8.97 2.88 -7.75
C PRO A 159 -9.91 3.20 -6.58
N CYS A 160 -9.91 2.40 -5.51
CA CYS A 160 -10.75 2.57 -4.32
C CYS A 160 -10.54 3.90 -3.61
N PHE A 161 -9.34 4.48 -3.72
CA PHE A 161 -8.97 5.65 -2.94
C PHE A 161 -9.03 6.93 -3.77
N THR A 162 -9.42 8.03 -3.12
CA THR A 162 -9.50 9.35 -3.75
C THR A 162 -8.13 9.99 -3.92
N GLU A 163 -8.06 11.05 -4.73
CA GLU A 163 -6.85 11.87 -4.86
C GLU A 163 -6.43 12.46 -3.50
N GLN A 164 -7.38 12.85 -2.67
CA GLN A 164 -7.11 13.32 -1.31
C GLN A 164 -6.38 12.27 -0.46
N PHE A 165 -6.79 11.01 -0.54
CA PHE A 165 -6.09 9.92 0.14
C PHE A 165 -4.66 9.79 -0.38
N TYR A 166 -4.46 9.79 -1.71
CA TYR A 166 -3.14 9.65 -2.32
C TYR A 166 -2.21 10.83 -2.02
N ASP A 167 -2.73 12.06 -1.99
CA ASP A 167 -1.98 13.25 -1.56
C ASP A 167 -1.40 13.04 -0.16
N ARG A 168 -2.21 12.51 0.76
CA ARG A 168 -1.79 12.21 2.13
C ARG A 168 -0.84 11.01 2.19
N TRP A 169 -1.14 9.93 1.45
CA TRP A 169 -0.31 8.72 1.38
C TRP A 169 1.09 9.04 0.85
N ASN A 170 1.17 9.79 -0.24
CA ASN A 170 2.43 10.21 -0.85
C ASN A 170 3.21 11.18 0.04
N ALA A 171 2.52 12.11 0.72
CA ALA A 171 3.18 12.97 1.72
C ALA A 171 3.77 12.15 2.87
N LEU A 172 3.05 11.15 3.38
CA LEU A 172 3.56 10.22 4.40
C LEU A 172 4.74 9.41 3.90
N GLY A 173 4.62 8.79 2.72
CA GLY A 173 5.69 8.02 2.09
C GLY A 173 6.95 8.87 1.94
N LYS A 174 6.82 10.09 1.42
CA LYS A 174 7.92 11.04 1.29
C LYS A 174 8.58 11.40 2.62
N ILE A 175 7.79 11.61 3.69
CA ILE A 175 8.33 11.87 5.02
C ILE A 175 9.10 10.64 5.52
N VAL A 176 8.49 9.45 5.52
CA VAL A 176 9.09 8.23 6.05
C VAL A 176 10.36 7.86 5.28
N SER A 177 10.30 7.84 3.94
CA SER A 177 11.44 7.54 3.08
C SER A 177 12.56 8.57 3.19
N SER A 178 12.29 9.81 3.64
CA SER A 178 13.37 10.76 3.91
C SER A 178 14.24 10.35 5.10
N PHE A 179 13.76 9.50 6.01
CA PHE A 179 14.55 8.97 7.12
C PHE A 179 15.16 7.60 6.82
N ASN A 180 14.80 6.98 5.70
CA ASN A 180 15.32 5.67 5.35
C ASN A 180 16.51 5.79 4.41
N TYR A 181 17.29 4.73 4.35
CA TYR A 181 18.27 4.48 3.29
C TYR A 181 18.16 3.02 2.91
N ASP A 182 18.69 2.68 1.75
CA ASP A 182 18.85 1.30 1.33
C ASP A 182 20.13 1.20 0.52
N HIS A 183 21.12 0.63 1.18
CA HIS A 183 22.41 0.26 0.63
C HIS A 183 22.46 -1.24 0.37
N SER A 184 21.31 -1.92 0.31
CA SER A 184 21.25 -3.35 0.06
C SER A 184 22.01 -3.71 -1.21
N ASN A 185 22.83 -4.73 -1.07
CA ASN A 185 23.52 -5.34 -2.18
C ASN A 185 22.53 -6.36 -2.78
N SER A 186 22.15 -6.21 -4.04
CA SER A 186 21.13 -7.01 -4.74
C SER A 186 21.42 -8.52 -4.81
N MET A 187 22.45 -9.02 -4.11
CA MET A 187 22.88 -10.41 -4.04
C MET A 187 22.63 -11.09 -2.68
N VAL A 188 22.19 -10.38 -1.63
CA VAL A 188 21.95 -10.98 -0.30
C VAL A 188 20.69 -10.40 0.35
N ASP A 189 19.80 -11.28 0.84
CA ASP A 189 18.49 -10.98 1.49
C ASP A 189 18.55 -10.18 2.81
N TYR A 190 19.67 -9.51 3.11
CA TYR A 190 19.77 -8.57 4.23
C TYR A 190 19.86 -7.15 3.70
N PHE A 191 18.74 -6.43 3.74
CA PHE A 191 18.71 -5.04 3.35
C PHE A 191 19.45 -4.20 4.39
N ASP A 192 20.53 -3.52 3.99
CA ASP A 192 21.17 -2.48 4.81
C ASP A 192 20.29 -1.23 4.73
N VAL A 193 19.32 -1.19 5.65
CA VAL A 193 18.31 -0.13 5.74
C VAL A 193 18.29 0.45 7.14
N ASN A 194 17.90 1.73 7.26
CA ASN A 194 17.73 2.35 8.59
C ASN A 194 16.63 1.63 9.39
N PHE A 195 15.56 1.27 8.70
CA PHE A 195 14.47 0.45 9.23
C PHE A 195 13.63 -0.18 8.11
N TYR A 196 13.01 -1.33 8.42
CA TYR A 196 11.96 -1.90 7.59
C TYR A 196 10.66 -1.13 7.78
N GLU A 197 9.87 -1.01 6.72
CA GLU A 197 8.57 -0.37 6.75
C GLU A 197 7.46 -1.44 6.78
N HIS A 198 6.39 -1.16 7.51
CA HIS A 198 5.18 -1.98 7.47
C HIS A 198 3.96 -1.05 7.51
N TRP A 199 3.30 -0.90 6.38
CA TRP A 199 2.17 -0.02 6.19
C TRP A 199 0.86 -0.79 6.29
N TYR A 200 -0.12 -0.17 6.95
CA TYR A 200 -1.44 -0.74 7.19
C TYR A 200 -2.49 0.33 6.91
N ILE A 201 -3.49 -0.02 6.11
CA ILE A 201 -4.72 0.77 6.00
C ILE A 201 -5.70 0.25 7.05
N ILE A 202 -6.26 1.15 7.85
CA ILE A 202 -7.21 0.80 8.89
C ILE A 202 -8.55 1.46 8.58
N ASN A 203 -9.57 0.63 8.42
CA ASN A 203 -10.95 1.07 8.37
C ASN A 203 -11.60 0.82 9.72
N ASN A 204 -12.06 1.90 10.37
CA ASN A 204 -12.90 1.84 11.56
C ASN A 204 -14.19 2.64 11.32
N LEU A 205 -14.63 2.75 10.06
CA LEU A 205 -15.94 3.35 9.72
C LEU A 205 -17.07 2.43 10.19
#